data_AF-A0AAP1YAX2-F1
#
_entry.id   AF-A0AAP1YAX2-F1
#
_cell.length_a   1.000
_cell.length_b   1.000
_cell.length_c   1.000
_cell.angle_alpha   90.00
_cell.angle_beta   90.00
_cell.angle_gamma   90.00
#
_symmetry.space_group_name_H-M   'P 1'
#
loop_
_entity.id
_entity.type
_entity.pdbx_description
1 polymer ?
#
loop_
_entity_poly.entity_id
_entity_poly.type
_entity_poly.pdbx_seq_one_letter_code
_entity_poly.pdbx_strand_id
1 'polypeptide(L)'
;MARQCSLEIERVGDDDYILMSAGHHDPHVFTRHARSEGYDWPLGMPTQHWVKRTPAKGGFHSCWYHIVPEGTRGAFPATYAHEAYGDERTEVVAARAESEATQLIADRKIGSPRI
;
A
#
# COMPACT_ATOMS: atom_id res chain seq x y z
N MET A 1 -8.48 15.57 -12.90
CA MET A 1 -8.68 16.06 -11.52
C MET A 1 -8.50 14.88 -10.60
N ALA A 2 -7.45 14.87 -9.77
CA ALA A 2 -7.31 13.84 -8.73
C ALA A 2 -8.49 14.03 -7.77
N ARG A 3 -9.43 13.07 -7.75
CA ARG A 3 -10.45 13.05 -6.69
C ARG A 3 -9.69 12.92 -5.38
N GLN A 4 -9.90 13.87 -4.47
CA GLN A 4 -9.56 13.67 -3.07
C GLN A 4 -10.47 12.54 -2.58
N CYS A 5 -9.99 11.31 -2.68
CA CYS A 5 -10.65 10.18 -2.06
C CYS A 5 -10.43 10.31 -0.55
N SER A 6 -11.50 10.23 0.24
CA SER A 6 -11.37 10.03 1.68
C SER A 6 -10.53 8.77 1.91
N LEU A 7 -9.59 8.84 2.85
CA LEU A 7 -8.77 7.70 3.24
C LEU A 7 -9.63 6.75 4.09
N GLU A 8 -10.61 6.11 3.48
CA GLU A 8 -11.45 5.09 4.10
C GLU A 8 -10.80 3.73 3.85
N ILE A 9 -10.50 2.98 4.91
CA ILE A 9 -9.86 1.67 4.82
C ILE A 9 -10.92 0.58 5.02
N GLU A 10 -11.01 -0.31 4.04
CA GLU A 10 -11.93 -1.45 4.05
C GLU A 10 -11.13 -2.77 4.11
N ARG A 11 -11.69 -3.77 4.82
CA ARG A 11 -11.25 -5.16 4.70
C ARG A 11 -11.86 -5.78 3.44
N VAL A 12 -11.03 -6.33 2.57
CA VAL A 12 -11.46 -6.77 1.22
C VAL A 12 -11.11 -8.23 0.89
N GLY A 13 -10.38 -8.91 1.77
CA GLY A 13 -10.03 -10.32 1.62
C GLY A 13 -10.99 -11.23 2.40
N ASP A 14 -11.20 -12.44 1.89
CA ASP A 14 -11.97 -13.50 2.57
C ASP A 14 -11.23 -13.99 3.83
N ASP A 15 -9.89 -14.14 3.73
CA ASP A 15 -9.01 -14.58 4.83
C ASP A 15 -8.39 -13.39 5.62
N ASP A 16 -9.21 -12.37 5.91
CA ASP A 16 -9.06 -11.33 6.95
C ASP A 16 -7.80 -10.43 7.04
N TYR A 17 -6.78 -10.58 6.21
CA TYR A 17 -5.55 -9.77 6.31
C TYR A 17 -5.24 -8.93 5.07
N ILE A 18 -6.27 -8.33 4.47
CA ILE A 18 -6.12 -7.43 3.32
C ILE A 18 -6.88 -6.13 3.57
N LEU A 19 -6.16 -5.02 3.51
CA LEU A 19 -6.69 -3.67 3.62
C LEU A 19 -6.64 -2.96 2.26
N MET A 20 -7.71 -2.27 1.91
CA MET A 20 -7.77 -1.44 0.71
C MET A 20 -8.40 -0.09 1.01
N SER A 21 -7.89 0.97 0.39
CA SER A 21 -8.55 2.27 0.35
C SER A 21 -8.70 2.73 -1.09
N ALA A 22 -9.84 3.34 -1.42
CA ALA A 22 -10.05 3.94 -2.73
C ALA A 22 -9.15 5.18 -2.87
N GLY A 23 -8.40 5.26 -3.96
CA GLY A 23 -7.39 6.31 -4.21
C GLY A 23 -5.95 5.80 -4.13
N HIS A 24 -5.04 6.50 -4.82
CA HIS A 24 -3.60 6.31 -4.66
C HIS A 24 -3.12 7.22 -3.54
N HIS A 25 -2.89 6.64 -2.37
CA HIS A 25 -2.47 7.32 -1.16
C HIS A 25 -0.98 7.15 -0.95
N ASP A 26 -0.39 8.03 -0.14
CA ASP A 26 0.96 7.84 0.35
C ASP A 26 1.01 6.60 1.28
N PRO A 27 1.97 5.66 1.07
CA PRO A 27 2.04 4.45 1.86
C PRO A 27 2.17 4.68 3.37
N HIS A 28 2.91 5.71 3.80
CA HIS A 28 3.08 6.01 5.23
C HIS A 28 1.81 6.60 5.85
N VAL A 29 1.10 7.45 5.09
CA VAL A 29 -0.21 7.99 5.51
C VAL A 29 -1.24 6.86 5.63
N PHE A 30 -1.28 5.94 4.66
CA PHE A 30 -2.16 4.77 4.69
C PHE A 30 -1.87 3.89 5.91
N THR A 31 -0.61 3.51 6.13
CA THR A 31 -0.24 2.64 7.27
C THR A 31 -0.53 3.32 8.61
N ARG A 32 -0.23 4.62 8.75
CA ARG A 32 -0.56 5.36 9.98
C ARG A 32 -2.05 5.36 10.25
N HIS A 33 -2.86 5.56 9.21
CA HIS A 33 -4.31 5.57 9.36
C HIS A 33 -4.85 4.17 9.71
N ALA A 34 -4.36 3.12 9.04
CA ALA A 34 -4.70 1.73 9.37
C ALA A 34 -4.43 1.41 10.85
N ARG A 35 -3.26 1.83 11.36
CA ARG A 35 -2.91 1.68 12.78
C ARG A 35 -3.85 2.48 13.70
N SER A 36 -4.26 3.68 13.29
CA SER A 36 -5.19 4.50 14.08
C SER A 36 -6.61 3.92 14.15
N GLU A 37 -7.02 3.14 13.14
CA GLU A 37 -8.30 2.42 13.12
C GLU A 37 -8.26 1.08 13.88
N GLY A 38 -7.10 0.70 14.43
CA GLY A 38 -6.93 -0.51 15.26
C GLY A 38 -6.50 -1.75 14.49
N TYR A 39 -6.11 -1.63 13.23
CA TYR A 39 -5.46 -2.73 12.51
C TYR A 39 -4.01 -2.86 12.98
N ASP A 40 -3.69 -3.84 13.81
CA ASP A 40 -2.40 -4.00 14.49
C ASP A 40 -1.51 -5.13 13.95
N TRP A 41 -2.06 -6.01 13.09
CA TRP A 41 -1.30 -7.10 12.47
C TRP A 41 -0.18 -6.59 11.54
N PRO A 42 0.86 -7.41 11.28
CA PRO A 42 1.97 -6.99 10.43
C PRO A 42 1.51 -6.82 8.98
N LEU A 43 1.60 -5.59 8.46
CA LEU A 43 1.24 -5.24 7.08
C LEU A 43 2.51 -5.11 6.23
N GLY A 44 2.44 -5.58 4.99
CA GLY A 44 3.41 -5.27 3.95
C GLY A 44 3.31 -3.83 3.48
N MET A 45 4.33 -3.34 2.78
CA MET A 45 4.31 -1.98 2.22
C MET A 45 3.07 -1.77 1.34
N PRO A 46 2.27 -0.72 1.58
CA PRO A 46 1.12 -0.43 0.74
C PRO A 46 1.53 -0.15 -0.71
N THR A 47 0.84 -0.79 -1.65
CA THR A 47 1.07 -0.67 -3.08
C THR A 47 -0.12 0.01 -3.78
N GLN A 48 0.18 0.76 -4.83
CA GLN A 48 -0.82 1.48 -5.62
C GLN A 48 -1.23 0.66 -6.84
N HIS A 49 -2.52 0.41 -6.99
CA HIS A 49 -3.08 -0.41 -8.07
C HIS A 49 -4.31 0.25 -8.70
N TRP A 50 -4.69 -0.24 -9.88
CA TRP A 50 -6.01 -0.01 -10.44
C TRP A 50 -6.86 -1.24 -10.20
N VAL A 51 -8.05 -1.05 -9.63
CA VAL A 51 -8.89 -2.14 -9.17
C VAL A 51 -10.26 -2.04 -9.82
N LYS A 52 -10.83 -3.20 -10.19
CA LYS A 52 -12.19 -3.32 -10.68
C LYS A 52 -13.00 -4.21 -9.75
N ARG A 53 -14.19 -3.75 -9.38
CA ARG A 53 -15.16 -4.54 -8.62
C ARG A 53 -16.10 -5.31 -9.54
N THR A 54 -16.32 -6.59 -9.27
CA THR A 54 -17.41 -7.36 -9.89
C THR A 54 -18.32 -7.94 -8.81
N PRO A 55 -19.64 -7.85 -8.95
CA PRO A 55 -20.56 -8.38 -7.94
C PRO A 55 -20.36 -9.89 -7.78
N ALA A 56 -20.32 -10.36 -6.54
CA ALA A 56 -20.33 -11.79 -6.23
C ALA A 56 -21.78 -12.29 -6.27
N LYS A 57 -22.03 -13.46 -6.88
CA LYS A 57 -23.38 -14.05 -6.93
C LYS A 57 -23.66 -14.84 -5.65
N GLY A 58 -23.97 -14.14 -4.56
CA GLY A 58 -24.31 -14.74 -3.26
C GLY A 58 -23.11 -15.39 -2.55
N GLY A 59 -23.03 -15.24 -1.22
CA GLY A 59 -21.91 -15.75 -0.42
C GLY A 59 -21.55 -14.83 0.76
N PHE A 60 -20.33 -14.98 1.29
CA PHE A 60 -19.79 -14.23 2.42
C PHE A 60 -19.34 -12.81 2.07
N HIS A 61 -19.24 -12.47 0.78
CA HIS A 61 -18.80 -11.18 0.27
C HIS A 61 -19.74 -10.61 -0.79
N SER A 62 -19.83 -9.28 -0.84
CA SER A 62 -20.70 -8.54 -1.77
C SER A 62 -20.09 -8.36 -3.16
N CYS A 63 -18.76 -8.35 -3.27
CA CYS A 63 -18.04 -8.15 -4.51
C CYS A 63 -16.63 -8.74 -4.50
N TRP A 64 -16.12 -9.05 -5.69
CA TRP A 64 -14.73 -9.40 -5.94
C TRP A 64 -13.93 -8.18 -6.38
N TYR A 65 -12.71 -8.07 -5.89
CA TYR A 65 -11.75 -7.04 -6.27
C TYR A 65 -10.69 -7.65 -7.20
N HIS A 66 -10.53 -7.06 -8.38
CA HIS A 66 -9.54 -7.49 -9.38
C HIS A 66 -8.52 -6.39 -9.61
N ILE A 67 -7.24 -6.68 -9.45
CA ILE A 67 -6.16 -5.79 -9.91
C ILE A 67 -6.13 -5.85 -11.44
N VAL A 68 -6.24 -4.70 -12.09
CA VAL A 68 -6.35 -4.56 -13.54
C VAL A 68 -5.43 -3.43 -14.04
N PRO A 69 -5.12 -3.37 -15.35
CA PRO A 69 -4.37 -2.25 -15.91
C PRO A 69 -5.13 -0.92 -15.80
N GLU A 70 -4.38 0.18 -15.75
CA GLU A 70 -4.91 1.54 -15.85
C GLU A 70 -5.75 1.71 -17.13
N GLY A 71 -6.84 2.48 -17.05
CA GLY A 71 -7.75 2.71 -18.17
C GLY A 71 -8.71 1.57 -18.47
N THR A 72 -8.63 0.43 -17.76
CA THR A 72 -9.66 -0.62 -17.82
C THR A 72 -11.03 -0.03 -17.46
N ARG A 73 -12.04 -0.26 -18.31
CA ARG A 73 -13.39 0.28 -18.08
C ARG A 73 -13.95 -0.16 -16.71
N GLY A 74 -14.27 0.83 -15.88
CA GLY A 74 -14.79 0.63 -14.52
C GLY A 74 -13.72 0.38 -13.46
N ALA A 75 -12.43 0.50 -13.81
CA ALA A 75 -11.36 0.50 -12.82
C ALA A 75 -11.31 1.82 -12.06
N PHE A 76 -10.89 1.76 -10.81
CA PHE A 76 -10.63 2.90 -9.94
C PHE A 76 -9.26 2.74 -9.27
N PRO A 77 -8.56 3.84 -8.95
CA PRO A 77 -7.30 3.76 -8.23
C PRO A 77 -7.55 3.24 -6.81
N ALA A 78 -6.67 2.39 -6.30
CA ALA A 78 -6.74 1.90 -4.93
C ALA A 78 -5.33 1.72 -4.34
N THR A 79 -5.23 1.92 -3.03
CA THR A 79 -4.06 1.58 -2.23
C THR A 79 -4.37 0.29 -1.50
N TYR A 80 -3.48 -0.68 -1.60
CA TYR A 80 -3.66 -2.04 -1.16
C TYR A 80 -2.52 -2.44 -0.24
N ALA A 81 -2.82 -3.08 0.88
CA ALA A 81 -1.83 -3.72 1.73
C ALA A 81 -2.35 -5.11 2.16
N HIS A 82 -1.45 -6.08 2.24
CA HIS A 82 -1.75 -7.42 2.71
C HIS A 82 -0.86 -7.76 3.91
N GLU A 83 -1.21 -8.81 4.64
CA GLU A 83 -0.33 -9.36 5.67
C GLU A 83 1.05 -9.63 5.10
N ALA A 84 2.09 -9.29 5.87
CA ALA A 84 3.46 -9.62 5.52
C ALA A 84 4.22 -10.13 6.73
N TYR A 85 5.11 -11.08 6.49
CA TYR A 85 5.93 -11.69 7.53
C TYR A 85 7.41 -11.45 7.26
N GLY A 86 8.23 -11.47 8.32
CA GLY A 86 9.69 -11.33 8.17
C GLY A 86 10.09 -9.98 7.55
N ASP A 87 10.85 -10.05 6.46
CA ASP A 87 11.47 -8.91 5.79
C ASP A 87 10.51 -8.13 4.87
N GLU A 88 9.33 -8.67 4.60
CA GLU A 88 8.31 -8.03 3.76
C GLU A 88 7.46 -7.01 4.54
N ARG A 89 7.62 -6.96 5.87
CA ARG A 89 6.91 -6.03 6.75
C ARG A 89 7.29 -4.58 6.43
N THR A 90 6.28 -3.71 6.43
CA THR A 90 6.42 -2.26 6.17
C THR A 90 7.57 -1.65 6.96
N GLU A 91 7.69 -1.98 8.24
CA GLU A 91 8.71 -1.44 9.15
C GLU A 91 10.14 -1.87 8.74
N VAL A 92 10.30 -3.12 8.26
CA VAL A 92 11.59 -3.65 7.83
C VAL A 92 12.01 -3.04 6.49
N VAL A 93 11.06 -2.94 5.55
CA VAL A 93 11.30 -2.30 4.25
C VAL A 93 11.62 -0.81 4.43
N ALA A 94 10.89 -0.11 5.28
CA ALA A 94 11.15 1.30 5.59
C ALA A 94 12.54 1.49 6.23
N ALA A 95 12.89 0.69 7.24
CA ALA A 95 14.20 0.77 7.90
C ALA A 95 15.37 0.48 6.93
N ARG A 96 15.17 -0.46 6.00
CA ARG A 96 16.16 -0.75 4.95
C ARG A 96 16.33 0.41 3.97
N ALA A 97 15.22 1.00 3.51
CA ALA A 97 15.26 2.16 2.61
C ALA A 97 15.97 3.36 3.27
N GLU A 98 15.72 3.63 4.55
CA GLU A 98 16.41 4.66 5.31
C GLU A 98 17.92 4.38 5.44
N SER A 99 18.30 3.12 5.66
CA SER A 99 19.70 2.70 5.74
C SER A 99 20.44 2.86 4.41
N GLU A 100 19.82 2.44 3.30
CA GLU A 100 20.37 2.60 1.95
C GLU A 100 20.52 4.08 1.54
N ALA A 101 19.52 4.91 1.87
CA ALA A 101 19.59 6.35 1.63
C ALA A 101 20.72 7.02 2.42
N THR A 102 20.90 6.61 3.68
CA THR A 102 21.99 7.11 4.54
C THR A 102 23.36 6.72 3.97
N GLN A 103 23.51 5.49 3.50
CA GLN A 103 24.74 5.00 2.88
C GLN A 103 25.07 5.76 1.59
N LEU A 104 24.08 5.99 0.73
CA LEU A 104 24.27 6.76 -0.52
C LEU A 104 24.71 8.21 -0.25
N ILE A 105 24.15 8.86 0.79
CA ILE A 105 24.56 10.21 1.20
C ILE A 105 25.99 10.21 1.74
N ALA A 106 26.38 9.19 2.51
CA ALA A 106 27.74 9.04 3.02
C ALA A 106 28.75 8.85 1.88
N ASP A 107 28.47 7.97 0.92
CA ASP A 107 29.33 7.71 -0.24
C ASP A 107 29.50 8.96 -1.12
N ARG A 108 28.43 9.74 -1.31
CA ARG A 108 28.47 11.00 -2.05
C ARG A 108 29.29 12.09 -1.35
N LYS A 109 29.36 12.11 -0.01
CA LYS A 109 30.21 13.05 0.75
C LYS A 109 31.70 12.71 0.65
N ILE A 110 32.04 11.44 0.44
CA ILE A 110 33.44 10.98 0.30
C ILE A 110 33.96 11.26 -1.12
N GLY A 111 33.07 11.33 -2.12
CA GLY A 111 33.42 11.46 -3.54
C GLY A 111 33.68 12.87 -4.10
N SER A 112 34.03 13.88 -3.29
CA SER A 112 34.50 15.18 -3.85
C SER A 112 36.02 15.16 -3.99
N PRO A 113 36.58 15.09 -5.23
CA PRO A 113 38.02 15.20 -5.41
C PRO A 113 38.43 16.64 -5.09
N ARG A 114 39.33 16.81 -4.12
CA ARG A 114 40.14 18.02 -4.02
C ARG A 114 40.93 18.15 -5.32
N ILE A 115 40.58 19.15 -6.14
CA ILE A 115 41.47 19.73 -7.14
C ILE A 115 42.46 20.63 -6.39
#